data_AF-A0A844LHR9-F1
#
_entry.id   AF-A0A844LHR9-F1
#
_cell.length_a   1.000
_cell.length_b   1.000
_cell.length_c   1.000
_cell.angle_alpha   90.00
_cell.angle_beta   90.00
_cell.angle_gamma   90.00
#
_symmetry.space_group_name_H-M   'P 1'
#
loop_
_entity.id
_entity.type
_entity.pdbx_description
1 polymer ?
#
loop_
_entity_poly.entity_id
_entity_poly.type
_entity_poly.pdbx_seq_one_letter_code
_entity_poly.pdbx_strand_id
1 'polypeptide(L)'
;MTKRTEPIATLEHVAGAAEAWATSEERLPVFSVRRPVFDDDGNPTDDSELITYTMPAKPNPGFALRYLKLARQIGDAASSWLIETAVGEEGYNALAEDLITYEEKHPRESVVLLRQIAERIQTAAMGGLDAGPKV
;
A
#
# COMPACT_ATOMS: atom_id res chain seq x y z
N MET A 1 -20.39 36.28 -20.06
CA MET A 1 -19.82 35.12 -19.34
C MET A 1 -19.41 35.56 -17.95
N THR A 2 -20.25 35.28 -16.96
CA THR A 2 -20.00 35.64 -15.56
C THR A 2 -18.94 34.69 -15.00
N LYS A 3 -17.80 35.23 -14.56
CA LYS A 3 -16.72 34.46 -13.93
C LYS A 3 -17.26 33.80 -12.66
N ARG A 4 -16.97 32.50 -12.49
CA ARG A 4 -17.25 31.74 -11.27
C ARG A 4 -16.62 32.46 -10.07
N THR A 5 -17.44 33.09 -9.24
CA THR A 5 -17.03 33.72 -7.96
C THR A 5 -17.32 32.85 -6.74
N GLU A 6 -17.99 31.71 -6.92
CA GLU A 6 -18.30 30.79 -5.83
C GLU A 6 -17.28 29.65 -5.75
N PRO A 7 -16.90 29.22 -4.54
CA PRO A 7 -15.98 28.10 -4.36
C PRO A 7 -16.60 26.81 -4.92
N ILE A 8 -15.75 25.98 -5.55
CA ILE A 8 -16.17 24.70 -6.16
C ILE A 8 -16.56 23.66 -5.10
N ALA A 9 -15.96 23.74 -3.91
CA ALA A 9 -16.32 22.93 -2.75
C ALA A 9 -15.81 23.59 -1.45
N THR A 10 -16.45 23.27 -0.34
CA THR A 10 -15.96 23.54 1.02
C THR A 10 -15.51 22.21 1.62
N LEU A 11 -14.28 22.14 2.13
CA LEU A 11 -13.74 20.94 2.77
C LEU A 11 -13.86 21.09 4.29
N GLU A 12 -14.47 20.12 4.94
CA GLU A 12 -14.48 20.01 6.40
C GLU A 12 -13.34 19.11 6.86
N HIS A 13 -12.60 19.57 7.86
CA HIS A 13 -11.55 18.75 8.45
C HIS A 13 -12.17 17.75 9.42
N VAL A 14 -12.12 16.47 9.05
CA VAL A 14 -12.53 15.37 9.91
C VAL A 14 -11.27 14.81 10.58
N ALA A 15 -11.16 15.00 11.90
CA ALA A 15 -10.11 14.35 12.68
C ALA A 15 -10.27 12.82 12.59
N GLY A 16 -9.17 12.09 12.43
CA GLY A 16 -9.20 10.62 12.35
C GLY A 16 -9.53 10.05 10.96
N ALA A 17 -9.63 10.88 9.91
CA ALA A 17 -10.00 10.40 8.56
C ALA A 17 -8.99 9.38 7.98
N ALA A 18 -7.71 9.48 8.37
CA ALA A 18 -6.67 8.55 7.98
C ALA A 18 -6.88 7.17 8.62
N GLU A 19 -7.13 7.15 9.93
CA GLU A 19 -7.41 5.96 10.71
C GLU A 19 -8.72 5.30 10.28
N ALA A 20 -9.76 6.09 9.99
CA ALA A 20 -11.05 5.61 9.48
C ALA A 20 -10.96 5.02 8.06
N TRP A 21 -10.00 5.46 7.26
CA TRP A 21 -9.69 4.83 5.99
C TRP A 21 -8.93 3.51 6.21
N ALA A 22 -7.91 3.53 7.08
CA ALA A 22 -7.10 2.37 7.41
C ALA A 22 -7.89 1.23 8.08
N THR A 23 -9.00 1.53 8.74
CA THR A 23 -9.88 0.56 9.44
C THR A 23 -11.13 0.17 8.63
N SER A 24 -11.21 0.56 7.36
CA SER A 24 -12.34 0.23 6.48
C SER A 24 -12.59 -1.29 6.41
N GLU A 25 -13.85 -1.72 6.57
CA GLU A 25 -14.26 -3.14 6.51
C GLU A 25 -14.02 -3.75 5.11
N GLU A 26 -14.23 -2.98 4.06
CA GLU A 26 -13.91 -3.42 2.69
C GLU A 26 -12.40 -3.36 2.44
N ARG A 27 -11.79 -4.55 2.33
CA ARG A 27 -10.35 -4.75 2.15
C ARG A 27 -10.03 -5.43 0.84
N LEU A 28 -8.94 -5.02 0.19
CA LEU A 28 -8.38 -5.67 -0.99
C LEU A 28 -7.11 -6.44 -0.62
N PRO A 29 -6.99 -7.72 -1.00
CA PRO A 29 -5.73 -8.44 -0.84
C PRO A 29 -4.65 -7.84 -1.74
N VAL A 30 -3.43 -7.73 -1.20
CA VAL A 30 -2.26 -7.18 -1.90
C VAL A 30 -1.24 -8.27 -2.18
N PHE A 31 -0.81 -9.00 -1.15
CA PHE A 31 0.10 -10.14 -1.26
C PHE A 31 -0.15 -11.11 -0.09
N SER A 32 0.50 -12.28 -0.13
CA SER A 32 0.44 -13.24 0.96
C SER A 32 1.81 -13.84 1.21
N VAL A 33 2.11 -14.08 2.47
CA VAL A 33 3.36 -14.69 2.93
C VAL A 33 3.04 -16.04 3.56
N ARG A 34 3.89 -17.03 3.31
CA ARG A 34 3.75 -18.35 3.94
C ARG A 34 4.73 -18.43 5.10
N ARG A 35 4.23 -18.54 6.33
CA ARG A 35 5.06 -18.60 7.54
C ARG A 35 4.99 -20.01 8.16
N PRO A 36 6.12 -20.55 8.64
CA PRO A 36 6.12 -21.82 9.34
C PRO A 36 5.34 -21.70 10.66
N VAL A 37 4.59 -22.73 11.03
CA VAL A 37 3.93 -22.81 12.34
C VAL A 37 4.91 -23.42 13.33
N PHE A 38 5.02 -22.85 14.51
CA PHE A 38 5.88 -23.37 15.58
C PHE A 38 5.04 -24.06 16.65
N ASP A 39 5.55 -25.16 17.21
CA ASP A 39 4.93 -25.83 18.35
C ASP A 39 5.16 -25.06 19.67
N ASP A 40 4.56 -25.56 20.76
CA ASP A 40 4.67 -24.93 22.10
C ASP A 40 6.12 -24.86 22.62
N ASP A 41 7.01 -25.70 22.08
CA ASP A 41 8.44 -25.75 22.41
C ASP A 41 9.28 -24.84 21.49
N GLY A 42 8.65 -24.15 20.54
CA GLY A 42 9.28 -23.23 19.59
C GLY A 42 9.97 -23.91 18.40
N ASN A 43 9.68 -25.19 18.14
CA ASN A 43 10.21 -25.90 16.97
C ASN A 43 9.28 -25.73 15.76
N PRO A 44 9.82 -25.56 14.55
CA PRO A 44 9.00 -25.49 13.35
C PRO A 44 8.31 -26.83 13.08
N THR A 45 7.03 -26.77 12.78
CA THR A 45 6.20 -27.91 12.36
C THR A 45 6.26 -28.10 10.84
N ASP A 46 5.71 -29.21 10.34
CA ASP A 46 5.51 -29.42 8.89
C ASP A 46 4.39 -28.54 8.32
N ASP A 47 3.62 -27.88 9.18
CA ASP A 47 2.53 -26.99 8.80
C ASP A 47 3.04 -25.57 8.51
N SER A 48 2.32 -24.89 7.63
CA SER A 48 2.58 -23.49 7.30
C SER A 48 1.28 -22.73 7.20
N GLU A 49 1.25 -21.54 7.78
CA GLU A 49 0.12 -20.63 7.68
C GLU A 49 0.33 -19.67 6.50
N LEU A 50 -0.76 -19.36 5.79
CA LEU A 50 -0.78 -18.33 4.76
C LEU A 50 -1.37 -17.05 5.34
N ILE A 51 -0.54 -16.02 5.51
CA ILE A 51 -0.97 -14.72 6.01
C ILE A 51 -1.18 -13.80 4.82
N THR A 52 -2.41 -13.32 4.62
CA THR A 52 -2.76 -12.40 3.54
C THR A 52 -2.78 -10.96 4.05
N TYR A 53 -1.88 -10.14 3.51
CA TYR A 53 -1.87 -8.71 3.78
C TYR A 53 -2.79 -7.97 2.83
N THR A 54 -3.58 -7.06 3.40
CA THR A 54 -4.65 -6.35 2.71
C THR A 54 -4.49 -4.85 2.85
N MET A 55 -5.18 -4.08 2.02
CA MET A 55 -5.31 -2.63 2.13
C MET A 55 -6.79 -2.21 2.07
N PRO A 56 -7.15 -0.97 2.46
CA PRO A 56 -8.50 -0.45 2.22
C PRO A 56 -8.88 -0.46 0.74
N ALA A 57 -10.10 -0.88 0.41
CA ALA A 57 -10.56 -0.99 -0.98
C ALA A 57 -10.93 0.34 -1.63
N LYS A 58 -11.39 1.29 -0.82
CA LYS A 58 -11.90 2.58 -1.29
C LYS A 58 -10.76 3.55 -1.62
N PRO A 59 -10.86 4.35 -2.70
CA PRO A 59 -9.88 5.39 -2.98
C PRO A 59 -9.76 6.43 -1.87
N ASN A 60 -8.60 7.09 -1.79
CA ASN A 60 -8.37 8.20 -0.89
C ASN A 60 -7.56 9.31 -1.58
N PRO A 61 -8.25 10.31 -2.16
CA PRO A 61 -7.61 11.45 -2.84
C PRO A 61 -6.64 12.23 -1.95
N GLY A 62 -6.87 12.30 -0.64
CA GLY A 62 -5.98 12.97 0.30
C GLY A 62 -4.64 12.24 0.45
N PHE A 63 -4.68 10.91 0.59
CA PHE A 63 -3.47 10.09 0.61
C PHE A 63 -2.75 10.10 -0.74
N ALA A 64 -3.49 10.01 -1.85
CA ALA A 64 -2.95 10.15 -3.19
C ALA A 64 -2.16 11.47 -3.37
N LEU A 65 -2.75 12.61 -2.97
CA LEU A 65 -2.06 13.90 -3.04
C LEU A 65 -0.83 13.96 -2.11
N ARG A 66 -0.89 13.34 -0.93
CA ARG A 66 0.26 13.25 -0.02
C ARG A 66 1.39 12.40 -0.61
N TYR A 67 1.06 11.27 -1.22
CA TYR A 67 2.02 10.45 -1.97
C TYR A 67 2.68 11.26 -3.09
N LEU A 68 1.90 11.92 -3.94
CA LEU A 68 2.44 12.73 -5.05
C LEU A 68 3.34 13.87 -4.54
N LYS A 69 2.98 14.50 -3.43
CA LYS A 69 3.82 15.50 -2.77
C LYS A 69 5.14 14.90 -2.29
N LEU A 70 5.12 13.72 -1.66
CA LEU A 70 6.32 13.02 -1.23
C LEU A 70 7.17 12.59 -2.42
N ALA A 71 6.57 12.01 -3.47
CA ALA A 71 7.27 11.62 -4.69
C ALA A 71 8.02 12.81 -5.32
N ARG A 72 7.42 14.00 -5.31
CA ARG A 72 8.10 15.24 -5.73
C ARG A 72 9.28 15.63 -4.83
N GLN A 73 9.23 15.32 -3.54
CA GLN A 73 10.24 15.75 -2.55
C GLN A 73 11.40 14.75 -2.40
N ILE A 74 11.10 13.45 -2.40
CA ILE A 74 12.04 12.38 -2.05
C ILE A 74 12.14 11.28 -3.13
N GLY A 75 11.44 11.44 -4.26
CA GLY A 75 11.50 10.49 -5.37
C GLY A 75 10.99 9.10 -4.99
N ASP A 76 11.75 8.08 -5.38
CA ASP A 76 11.36 6.66 -5.28
C ASP A 76 11.09 6.21 -3.84
N ALA A 77 11.67 6.86 -2.84
CA ALA A 77 11.42 6.57 -1.43
C ALA A 77 9.95 6.82 -1.01
N ALA A 78 9.19 7.60 -1.79
CA ALA A 78 7.76 7.81 -1.56
C ALA A 78 6.95 6.53 -1.74
N SER A 79 7.40 5.60 -2.57
CA SER A 79 6.75 4.30 -2.77
C SER A 79 6.80 3.45 -1.50
N SER A 80 7.92 3.50 -0.76
CA SER A 80 8.03 2.82 0.54
C SER A 80 6.98 3.34 1.53
N TRP A 81 6.84 4.67 1.63
CA TRP A 81 5.81 5.29 2.46
C TRP A 81 4.39 4.88 2.04
N LEU A 82 4.12 4.82 0.73
CA LEU A 82 2.81 4.43 0.21
C LEU A 82 2.46 2.99 0.57
N ILE A 83 3.42 2.06 0.40
CA ILE A 83 3.22 0.65 0.72
C ILE A 83 2.94 0.49 2.21
N GLU A 84 3.81 1.02 3.07
CA GLU A 84 3.66 0.95 4.53
C GLU A 84 2.33 1.57 4.99
N THR A 85 1.94 2.72 4.44
CA THR A 85 0.66 3.36 4.77
C THR A 85 -0.54 2.49 4.36
N ALA A 86 -0.44 1.74 3.26
CA ALA A 86 -1.54 0.94 2.73
C ALA A 86 -1.73 -0.40 3.43
N VAL A 87 -0.63 -1.10 3.73
CA VAL A 87 -0.67 -2.46 4.32
C VAL A 87 -0.31 -2.51 5.81
N GLY A 88 0.15 -1.40 6.38
CA GLY A 88 0.64 -1.30 7.75
C GLY A 88 2.11 -1.69 7.88
N GLU A 89 2.70 -1.33 9.03
CA GLU A 89 4.12 -1.60 9.35
C GLU A 89 4.45 -3.10 9.35
N GLU A 90 3.59 -3.94 9.93
CA GLU A 90 3.74 -5.40 9.94
C GLU A 90 3.79 -5.98 8.52
N GLY A 91 2.86 -5.57 7.65
CA GLY A 91 2.85 -5.99 6.26
C GLY A 91 4.07 -5.48 5.48
N TYR A 92 4.50 -4.25 5.74
CA TYR A 92 5.70 -3.71 5.11
C TYR A 92 6.95 -4.51 5.49
N ASN A 93 7.12 -4.81 6.77
CA ASN A 93 8.23 -5.62 7.27
C ASN A 93 8.19 -7.04 6.70
N ALA A 94 7.02 -7.68 6.70
CA ALA A 94 6.85 -9.01 6.12
C ALA A 94 7.18 -9.04 4.63
N LEU A 95 6.75 -8.02 3.86
CA LEU A 95 7.10 -7.90 2.45
C LEU A 95 8.61 -7.74 2.24
N ALA A 96 9.27 -6.94 3.08
CA ALA A 96 10.72 -6.73 2.98
C ALA A 96 11.50 -8.03 3.21
N GLU A 97 11.19 -8.77 4.27
CA GLU A 97 11.81 -10.07 4.58
C GLU A 97 11.57 -11.12 3.48
N ASP A 98 10.33 -11.22 3.00
CA ASP A 98 9.96 -12.20 1.99
C ASP A 98 10.61 -11.86 0.64
N LEU A 99 10.72 -10.58 0.26
CA LEU A 99 11.41 -10.18 -0.98
C LEU A 99 12.92 -10.48 -0.93
N ILE A 100 13.57 -10.30 0.23
CA ILE A 100 14.98 -10.70 0.41
C ILE A 100 15.13 -12.20 0.17
N THR A 101 14.28 -13.00 0.81
CA THR A 101 14.29 -14.47 0.66
C THR A 101 13.91 -14.92 -0.75
N TYR A 102 12.96 -14.22 -1.39
CA TYR A 102 12.50 -14.51 -2.75
C TYR A 102 13.60 -14.23 -3.77
N GLU A 103 14.34 -13.13 -3.64
CA GLU A 103 15.44 -12.77 -4.54
C GLU A 103 16.55 -13.85 -4.58
N GLU A 104 16.84 -14.50 -3.44
CA GLU A 104 17.80 -15.60 -3.39
C GLU A 104 17.41 -16.78 -4.30
N LYS A 105 16.11 -17.05 -4.40
CA LYS A 105 15.55 -18.15 -5.19
C LYS A 105 15.16 -17.72 -6.61
N HIS A 106 14.84 -16.45 -6.80
CA HIS A 106 14.30 -15.86 -8.01
C HIS A 106 14.96 -14.50 -8.32
N PRO A 107 16.23 -14.48 -8.76
CA PRO A 107 16.96 -13.24 -8.97
C PRO A 107 16.27 -12.32 -9.97
N ARG A 108 16.18 -11.02 -9.65
CA ARG A 108 15.55 -9.94 -10.42
C ARG A 108 14.02 -9.99 -10.52
N GLU A 109 13.37 -11.08 -10.11
CA GLU A 109 11.91 -11.17 -10.10
C GLU A 109 11.31 -10.43 -8.89
N SER A 110 12.05 -10.30 -7.79
CA SER A 110 11.62 -9.55 -6.60
C SER A 110 11.27 -8.09 -6.90
N VAL A 111 12.05 -7.45 -7.78
CA VAL A 111 11.83 -6.06 -8.21
C VAL A 111 10.54 -5.92 -9.02
N VAL A 112 10.25 -6.91 -9.88
CA VAL A 112 9.02 -6.94 -10.67
C VAL A 112 7.81 -7.10 -9.74
N LEU A 113 7.90 -8.00 -8.77
CA LEU A 113 6.85 -8.22 -7.77
C LEU A 113 6.58 -6.96 -6.93
N LEU A 114 7.64 -6.32 -6.42
CA LEU A 114 7.54 -5.08 -5.66
C LEU A 114 6.85 -3.99 -6.49
N ARG A 115 7.21 -3.86 -7.77
CA ARG A 115 6.60 -2.90 -8.68
C ARG A 115 5.10 -3.18 -8.88
N GLN A 116 4.72 -4.43 -9.10
CA GLN A 116 3.31 -4.82 -9.26
C GLN A 116 2.49 -4.52 -8.00
N ILE A 117 3.05 -4.77 -6.81
CA ILE A 117 2.44 -4.43 -5.52
C ILE A 117 2.25 -2.92 -5.39
N ALA A 118 3.30 -2.13 -5.66
CA ALA A 118 3.23 -0.68 -5.60
C ALA A 118 2.20 -0.10 -6.59
N GLU A 119 2.17 -0.59 -7.83
CA GLU A 119 1.21 -0.17 -8.86
C GLU A 119 -0.24 -0.48 -8.47
N ARG A 120 -0.48 -1.66 -7.87
CA ARG A 120 -1.80 -2.05 -7.34
C ARG A 120 -2.26 -1.09 -6.24
N ILE A 121 -1.39 -0.82 -5.26
CA ILE A 121 -1.70 0.09 -4.15
C ILE A 121 -1.95 1.50 -4.67
N GLN A 122 -1.09 2.00 -5.55
CA GLN A 122 -1.22 3.31 -6.16
C GLN A 122 -2.54 3.45 -6.92
N THR A 123 -2.90 2.46 -7.75
CA THR A 123 -4.14 2.47 -8.53
C THR A 123 -5.37 2.57 -7.62
N ALA A 124 -5.41 1.76 -6.56
CA ALA A 124 -6.50 1.78 -5.59
C ALA A 124 -6.58 3.13 -4.85
N ALA A 125 -5.45 3.65 -4.36
CA ALA A 125 -5.40 4.91 -3.62
C ALA A 125 -5.83 6.11 -4.47
N MET A 126 -5.43 6.15 -5.75
CA MET A 126 -5.67 7.27 -6.65
C MET A 126 -7.12 7.35 -7.17
N GLY A 127 -7.87 6.23 -7.21
CA GLY A 127 -9.29 6.23 -7.55
C GLY A 127 -9.65 6.88 -8.89
N GLY A 128 -8.76 6.82 -9.88
CA GLY A 128 -8.95 7.47 -11.18
C GLY A 128 -8.36 8.88 -11.29
N LEU A 129 -7.70 9.41 -10.26
CA LEU A 129 -6.73 10.49 -10.42
C LEU A 129 -5.57 9.94 -11.24
N ASP A 130 -5.47 10.32 -12.52
CA ASP A 130 -4.40 9.81 -13.39
C ASP A 130 -3.05 10.23 -12.81
N ALA A 131 -2.18 9.26 -12.53
CA ALA A 131 -0.86 9.49 -11.95
C ALA A 131 0.13 9.96 -13.04
N GLY A 132 -0.14 11.10 -13.66
CA GLY A 132 0.70 11.65 -14.72
C GLY A 132 0.60 10.91 -16.06
N PRO A 133 1.21 11.47 -17.13
CA PRO A 133 0.96 11.03 -18.49
C PRO A 133 1.48 9.61 -18.73
N LYS A 134 0.63 8.79 -19.34
CA LYS A 134 1.03 7.52 -19.95
C LYS A 134 2.00 7.84 -21.08
N VAL A 135 3.28 7.56 -20.87
CA VAL A 135 4.30 7.49 -21.93
C VAL A 135 4.08 6.25 -22.79
#